data_AF-A0A0S8GTU0-F1
#
_entry.id   AF-A0A0S8GTU0-F1
#
_cell.length_a   1.000
_cell.length_b   1.000
_cell.length_c   1.000
_cell.angle_alpha   90.00
_cell.angle_beta   90.00
_cell.angle_gamma   90.00
#
_symmetry.space_group_name_H-M   'P 1'
#
loop_
_entity.id
_entity.type
_entity.pdbx_description
1 polymer ?
#
loop_
_entity_poly.entity_id
_entity_poly.type
_entity_poly.pdbx_seq_one_letter_code
_entity_poly.pdbx_strand_id
1 'polypeptide(L)'
;MIPLKPQGSAYATKDPDVALQIAQELLEQVQYEADPRYEDNTIVGIVQAYLDFARTYYRKSKQAENIRYGVVQLVDMFGTLKAEDFGPLKLKEIRQCMIEDNLCRSEVNKRIGIIKRMFRWAAENERIPSGVAFAISTVENLKKGRSEARETPPVKPVSRLSILHLTR
;
A
#
# COMPACT_ATOMS: atom_id res chain seq x y z
N MET A 1 -23.71 -38.87 -7.49
CA MET A 1 -24.31 -37.53 -7.37
C MET A 1 -23.45 -36.73 -6.39
N ILE A 2 -22.65 -35.78 -6.86
CA ILE A 2 -21.84 -34.93 -5.98
C ILE A 2 -22.79 -33.88 -5.39
N PRO A 3 -22.86 -33.67 -4.06
CA PRO A 3 -23.72 -32.64 -3.49
C PRO A 3 -23.24 -31.27 -3.97
N LEU A 4 -24.13 -30.52 -4.63
CA LEU A 4 -23.91 -29.12 -4.94
C LEU A 4 -23.89 -28.37 -3.60
N LYS A 5 -22.71 -27.96 -3.14
CA LYS A 5 -22.63 -26.91 -2.10
C LYS A 5 -23.08 -25.62 -2.78
N PRO A 6 -24.19 -24.98 -2.34
CA PRO A 6 -24.60 -23.71 -2.94
C PRO A 6 -23.49 -22.68 -2.70
N GLN A 7 -23.11 -21.94 -3.75
CA GLN A 7 -22.21 -20.80 -3.61
C GLN A 7 -22.79 -19.86 -2.55
N GLY A 8 -21.98 -19.54 -1.54
CA GLY A 8 -22.38 -18.68 -0.43
C GLY A 8 -22.86 -19.39 0.84
N SER A 9 -22.88 -20.73 0.89
CA SER A 9 -23.22 -21.46 2.13
C SER A 9 -22.30 -21.11 3.33
N ALA A 10 -21.10 -20.59 3.07
CA ALA A 10 -20.15 -20.13 4.08
C ALA A 10 -20.57 -18.82 4.76
N TYR A 11 -21.50 -18.07 4.15
CA TYR A 11 -21.99 -16.76 4.63
C TYR A 11 -23.35 -16.88 5.34
N ALA A 12 -23.90 -18.10 5.46
CA ALA A 12 -25.18 -18.35 6.10
C ALA A 12 -25.10 -18.11 7.61
N THR A 13 -25.82 -17.10 8.10
CA THR A 13 -25.97 -16.79 9.53
C THR A 13 -27.44 -16.66 9.89
N LYS A 14 -27.79 -16.98 11.14
CA LYS A 14 -29.16 -16.82 11.69
C LYS A 14 -29.38 -15.43 12.28
N ASP A 15 -28.31 -14.67 12.47
CA ASP A 15 -28.34 -13.33 13.02
C ASP A 15 -28.56 -12.32 11.88
N PRO A 16 -29.65 -11.54 11.90
CA PRO A 16 -29.99 -10.61 10.83
C PRO A 16 -28.99 -9.45 10.68
N ASP A 17 -28.35 -9.01 11.77
CA ASP A 17 -27.36 -7.92 11.72
C ASP A 17 -26.06 -8.42 11.08
N VAL A 18 -25.65 -9.64 11.44
CA VAL A 18 -24.50 -10.30 10.82
C VAL A 18 -24.78 -10.62 9.34
N ALA A 19 -26.01 -11.02 9.00
CA ALA A 19 -26.41 -11.26 7.62
C ALA A 19 -26.35 -9.98 6.78
N LEU A 20 -26.83 -8.87 7.35
CA LEU A 20 -26.77 -7.56 6.70
C LEU A 20 -25.33 -7.11 6.47
N GLN A 21 -24.47 -7.24 7.48
CA GLN A 21 -23.06 -6.86 7.37
C GLN A 21 -22.34 -7.70 6.30
N ILE A 22 -22.53 -9.02 6.31
CA ILE A 22 -21.94 -9.90 5.31
C ILE A 22 -22.49 -9.55 3.91
N ALA A 23 -23.79 -9.28 3.79
CA ALA A 23 -24.37 -8.86 2.51
C ALA A 23 -23.82 -7.52 2.02
N GLN A 24 -23.58 -6.56 2.92
CA GLN A 24 -22.93 -5.28 2.61
C GLN A 24 -21.49 -5.48 2.15
N GLU A 25 -20.70 -6.26 2.88
CA GLU A 25 -19.31 -6.58 2.52
C GLU A 25 -19.23 -7.31 1.17
N LEU A 26 -20.11 -8.26 0.93
CA LEU A 26 -20.19 -8.99 -0.35
C LEU A 26 -20.62 -8.07 -1.50
N LEU A 27 -21.60 -7.20 -1.27
CA LEU A 27 -22.04 -6.22 -2.26
C LEU A 27 -20.92 -5.24 -2.59
N GLU A 28 -20.20 -4.76 -1.58
CA GLU A 28 -19.05 -3.87 -1.74
C GLU A 28 -17.93 -4.56 -2.51
N GLN A 29 -17.63 -5.83 -2.23
CA GLN A 29 -16.67 -6.63 -3.00
C GLN A 29 -17.08 -6.80 -4.46
N VAL A 30 -18.35 -7.17 -4.72
CA VAL A 30 -18.84 -7.35 -6.09
C VAL A 30 -18.84 -6.03 -6.86
N GLN A 31 -19.27 -4.93 -6.22
CA GLN A 31 -19.22 -3.59 -6.83
C GLN A 31 -17.79 -3.13 -7.09
N TYR A 32 -16.85 -3.50 -6.22
CA TYR A 32 -15.43 -3.23 -6.38
C TYR A 32 -14.81 -4.05 -7.53
N GLU A 33 -15.10 -5.35 -7.60
CA GLU A 33 -14.64 -6.22 -8.71
C GLU A 33 -15.24 -5.84 -10.06
N ALA A 34 -16.45 -5.28 -10.07
CA ALA A 34 -17.14 -4.80 -11.27
C ALA A 34 -16.79 -3.35 -11.65
N ASP A 35 -15.97 -2.65 -10.85
CA ASP A 35 -15.61 -1.26 -11.12
C ASP A 35 -14.66 -1.18 -12.33
N PRO A 36 -15.01 -0.47 -13.42
CA PRO A 36 -14.14 -0.32 -14.59
C PRO A 36 -12.83 0.42 -14.29
N ARG A 37 -12.69 1.05 -13.11
CA ARG A 37 -11.43 1.59 -12.60
C ARG A 37 -10.45 0.50 -12.17
N TYR A 38 -10.93 -0.73 -11.98
CA TYR A 38 -10.17 -1.91 -11.60
C TYR A 38 -9.77 -2.72 -12.85
N GLU A 39 -8.94 -2.13 -13.70
CA GLU A 39 -8.16 -2.95 -14.64
C GLU A 39 -6.89 -3.44 -13.92
N ASP A 40 -6.51 -4.70 -14.11
CA ASP A 40 -5.32 -5.32 -13.50
C ASP A 40 -4.01 -4.55 -13.76
N ASN A 41 -3.99 -3.73 -14.80
CA ASN A 41 -2.85 -2.91 -15.24
C ASN A 41 -2.87 -1.46 -14.68
N THR A 42 -3.91 -1.06 -13.93
CA THR A 42 -4.00 0.28 -13.31
C THR A 42 -3.24 0.34 -12.00
N ILE A 43 -2.94 1.56 -11.52
CA ILE A 43 -2.31 1.75 -10.21
C ILE A 43 -3.12 1.10 -9.09
N VAL A 44 -4.44 1.28 -9.07
CA VAL A 44 -5.28 0.66 -8.03
C VAL A 44 -5.26 -0.86 -8.13
N GLY A 45 -5.30 -1.43 -9.34
CA GLY A 45 -5.19 -2.88 -9.57
C GLY A 45 -3.85 -3.44 -9.06
N ILE A 46 -2.74 -2.78 -9.39
CA ILE A 46 -1.40 -3.16 -8.90
C ILE A 46 -1.29 -3.02 -7.37
N VAL A 47 -1.82 -1.95 -6.80
CA VAL A 47 -1.83 -1.72 -5.34
C VAL A 47 -2.61 -2.83 -4.64
N GLN A 48 -3.79 -3.17 -5.14
CA GLN A 48 -4.62 -4.21 -4.54
C GLN A 48 -3.93 -5.57 -4.57
N ALA A 49 -3.40 -5.97 -5.73
CA ALA A 49 -2.64 -7.20 -5.86
C ALA A 49 -1.43 -7.24 -4.90
N TYR A 50 -0.74 -6.11 -4.72
CA TYR A 50 0.37 -6.01 -3.79
C TYR A 50 -0.07 -6.06 -2.32
N LEU A 51 -1.21 -5.46 -1.97
CA LEU A 51 -1.76 -5.53 -0.61
C LEU A 51 -2.17 -6.95 -0.25
N ASP A 52 -2.76 -7.71 -1.18
CA ASP A 52 -3.11 -9.12 -0.95
C ASP A 52 -1.87 -10.00 -0.78
N PHE A 53 -0.82 -9.77 -1.59
CA PHE A 53 0.49 -10.37 -1.35
C PHE A 53 1.06 -9.97 0.03
N ALA A 54 1.02 -8.69 0.37
CA ALA A 54 1.60 -8.18 1.61
C ALA A 54 0.93 -8.75 2.86
N ARG A 55 -0.39 -8.96 2.84
CA ARG A 55 -1.15 -9.58 3.93
C ARG A 55 -0.64 -10.98 4.27
N THR A 56 -0.31 -11.78 3.25
CA THR A 56 0.17 -13.15 3.44
C THR A 56 1.67 -13.20 3.74
N TYR A 57 2.47 -12.42 3.00
CA TYR A 57 3.93 -12.41 3.10
C TYR A 57 4.43 -11.75 4.40
N TYR A 58 3.87 -10.60 4.77
CA TYR A 58 4.31 -9.82 5.93
C TYR A 58 3.51 -10.08 7.21
N ARG A 59 2.76 -11.19 7.27
CA ARG A 59 1.82 -11.55 8.36
C ARG A 59 2.36 -11.46 9.79
N LYS A 60 3.68 -11.58 9.98
CA LYS A 60 4.34 -11.55 11.31
C LYS A 60 4.79 -10.14 11.75
N SER A 61 4.41 -9.10 11.02
CA SER A 61 4.93 -7.75 11.25
C SER A 61 3.89 -6.67 10.89
N LYS A 62 4.11 -5.45 11.37
CA LYS A 62 3.33 -4.27 10.96
C LYS A 62 3.65 -3.79 9.53
N GLN A 63 4.42 -4.54 8.74
CA GLN A 63 4.81 -4.09 7.39
C GLN A 63 3.61 -4.01 6.45
N ALA A 64 2.63 -4.92 6.55
CA ALA A 64 1.41 -4.84 5.75
C ALA A 64 0.63 -3.54 6.00
N GLU A 65 0.57 -3.11 7.26
CA GLU A 65 -0.07 -1.84 7.65
C GLU A 65 0.75 -0.63 7.16
N ASN A 66 2.08 -0.66 7.32
CA ASN A 66 2.95 0.38 6.78
C ASN A 66 2.82 0.52 5.26
N ILE A 67 2.68 -0.59 4.53
CA ILE A 67 2.48 -0.59 3.08
C ILE A 67 1.15 0.10 2.75
N ARG A 68 0.07 -0.24 3.47
CA ARG A 68 -1.25 0.40 3.29
C ARG A 68 -1.15 1.92 3.41
N TYR A 69 -0.51 2.45 4.46
CA TYR A 69 -0.31 3.90 4.60
C TYR A 69 0.64 4.49 3.55
N GLY A 70 1.58 3.69 3.05
CA GLY A 70 2.58 4.13 2.06
C GLY A 70 2.03 4.32 0.65
N VAL A 71 0.87 3.74 0.32
CA VAL A 71 0.26 3.80 -1.02
C VAL A 71 -0.96 4.72 -1.11
N VAL A 72 -1.40 5.33 0.00
CA VAL A 72 -2.59 6.20 0.04
C VAL A 72 -2.49 7.33 -0.99
N GLN A 73 -1.46 8.18 -0.90
CA GLN A 73 -1.26 9.28 -1.84
C GLN A 73 -1.11 8.81 -3.30
N LEU A 74 -0.57 7.61 -3.52
CA LEU A 74 -0.46 7.04 -4.86
C LEU A 74 -1.84 6.73 -5.46
N VAL A 75 -2.72 6.12 -4.69
CA VAL A 75 -4.09 5.79 -5.12
C VAL A 75 -4.91 7.07 -5.27
N ASP A 76 -4.81 8.00 -4.32
CA ASP A 76 -5.58 9.25 -4.34
C ASP A 76 -5.28 10.10 -5.59
N MET A 77 -4.01 10.17 -5.99
CA MET A 77 -3.58 10.98 -7.13
C MET A 77 -3.66 10.24 -8.47
N PHE A 78 -3.37 8.94 -8.50
CA PHE A 78 -3.12 8.19 -9.74
C PHE A 78 -3.84 6.85 -9.82
N GLY A 79 -4.81 6.55 -8.96
CA GLY A 79 -5.44 5.23 -8.86
C GLY A 79 -5.96 4.66 -10.19
N THR A 80 -6.55 5.49 -11.04
CA THR A 80 -7.10 5.08 -12.35
C THR A 80 -6.08 5.13 -13.50
N LEU A 81 -4.87 5.59 -13.25
CA LEU A 81 -3.82 5.66 -14.27
C LEU A 81 -3.33 4.24 -14.58
N LYS A 82 -3.06 3.93 -15.85
CA LYS A 82 -2.33 2.71 -16.19
C LYS A 82 -0.92 2.74 -15.61
N ALA A 83 -0.48 1.64 -15.05
CA ALA A 83 0.83 1.54 -14.40
C ALA A 83 1.99 1.74 -15.39
N GLU A 84 1.80 1.45 -16.68
CA GLU A 84 2.77 1.73 -17.74
C GLU A 84 3.01 3.23 -17.98
N ASP A 85 2.01 4.06 -17.72
CA ASP A 85 2.09 5.52 -17.84
C ASP A 85 2.62 6.18 -16.55
N PHE A 86 2.89 5.38 -15.52
CA PHE A 86 3.42 5.88 -14.26
C PHE A 86 4.95 5.95 -14.31
N GLY A 87 5.50 7.14 -14.08
CA GLY A 87 6.93 7.40 -14.26
C GLY A 87 7.57 8.26 -13.16
N PRO A 88 8.87 8.56 -13.31
CA PRO A 88 9.65 9.31 -12.31
C PRO A 88 9.06 10.67 -11.93
N LEU A 89 8.44 11.39 -12.87
CA LEU A 89 7.84 12.70 -12.61
C LEU A 89 6.61 12.59 -11.70
N LYS A 90 5.68 11.69 -12.02
CA LYS A 90 4.51 11.40 -11.17
C LYS A 90 4.91 10.95 -9.76
N LEU A 91 5.98 10.15 -9.63
CA LEU A 91 6.50 9.80 -8.30
C LEU A 91 7.06 11.02 -7.53
N LYS A 92 7.67 11.97 -8.23
CA LYS A 92 8.12 13.23 -7.61
C LYS A 92 6.95 14.13 -7.22
N GLU A 93 5.84 14.10 -7.97
CA GLU A 93 4.60 14.80 -7.60
C GLU A 93 4.02 14.24 -6.30
N ILE A 94 3.93 12.92 -6.15
CA ILE A 94 3.54 12.27 -4.88
C ILE A 94 4.47 12.72 -3.74
N ARG A 95 5.79 12.69 -3.99
CA ARG A 95 6.78 13.11 -3.01
C ARG A 95 6.57 14.56 -2.57
N GLN A 96 6.19 15.43 -3.49
CA GLN A 96 5.91 16.84 -3.24
C GLN A 96 4.62 17.01 -2.42
N CYS A 97 3.54 16.32 -2.79
CA CYS A 97 2.30 16.27 -2.01
C CYS A 97 2.55 15.83 -0.55
N MET A 98 3.39 14.82 -0.33
CA MET A 98 3.76 14.41 1.04
C MET A 98 4.52 15.50 1.82
N ILE A 99 5.32 16.33 1.14
CA ILE A 99 6.02 17.47 1.77
C ILE A 99 4.99 18.54 2.18
N GLU A 100 4.04 18.83 1.29
CA GLU A 100 2.95 19.79 1.52
C GLU A 100 2.01 19.35 2.65
N ASP A 101 1.76 18.05 2.78
CA ASP A 101 1.09 17.42 3.93
C ASP A 101 1.92 17.46 5.23
N ASN A 102 3.08 18.13 5.21
CA ASN A 102 3.99 18.30 6.34
C ASN A 102 4.48 16.96 6.92
N LEU A 103 4.73 15.95 6.07
CA LEU A 103 5.43 14.74 6.51
C LEU A 103 6.91 15.04 6.69
N CYS A 104 7.54 14.34 7.63
CA CYS A 104 8.98 14.46 7.79
C CYS A 104 9.74 13.71 6.67
N ARG A 105 10.94 14.19 6.35
CA ARG A 105 11.80 13.63 5.29
C ARG A 105 11.97 12.11 5.36
N SER A 106 12.09 11.55 6.58
CA SER A 106 12.23 10.10 6.79
C SER A 106 10.96 9.33 6.42
N GLU A 107 9.79 9.86 6.76
CA GLU A 107 8.50 9.25 6.39
C GLU A 107 8.26 9.36 4.88
N VAL A 108 8.54 10.52 4.27
CA VAL A 108 8.48 10.69 2.81
C VAL A 108 9.36 9.64 2.11
N ASN A 109 10.63 9.51 2.51
CA ASN A 109 11.53 8.52 1.94
C ASN A 109 11.07 7.07 2.18
N LYS A 110 10.48 6.78 3.35
CA LYS A 110 9.92 5.45 3.66
C LYS A 110 8.77 5.11 2.72
N ARG A 111 7.82 6.03 2.51
CA ARG A 111 6.66 5.82 1.62
C ARG A 111 7.08 5.71 0.16
N ILE A 112 7.97 6.59 -0.31
CA ILE A 112 8.56 6.48 -1.66
C ILE A 112 9.28 5.13 -1.84
N GLY A 113 9.99 4.66 -0.81
CA GLY A 113 10.62 3.34 -0.82
C GLY A 113 9.62 2.18 -0.91
N ILE A 114 8.46 2.28 -0.25
CA ILE A 114 7.35 1.32 -0.37
C ILE A 114 6.85 1.27 -1.81
N ILE A 115 6.55 2.44 -2.40
CA ILE A 115 6.05 2.54 -3.77
C ILE A 115 7.04 1.90 -4.76
N LYS A 116 8.33 2.22 -4.67
CA LYS A 116 9.35 1.61 -5.54
C LYS A 116 9.42 0.09 -5.40
N ARG A 117 9.32 -0.44 -4.18
CA ARG A 117 9.31 -1.90 -3.95
C ARG A 117 8.07 -2.55 -4.54
N MET A 118 6.91 -1.91 -4.44
CA MET A 118 5.68 -2.39 -5.07
C MET A 118 5.83 -2.48 -6.60
N PHE A 119 6.36 -1.44 -7.25
CA PHE A 119 6.60 -1.48 -8.71
C PHE A 119 7.62 -2.55 -9.11
N ARG A 120 8.68 -2.75 -8.30
CA ARG A 120 9.63 -3.85 -8.52
C ARG A 120 8.94 -5.21 -8.44
N TRP A 121 8.09 -5.42 -7.42
CA TRP A 121 7.31 -6.64 -7.28
C TRP A 121 6.32 -6.83 -8.45
N ALA A 122 5.68 -5.76 -8.91
CA ALA A 122 4.77 -5.83 -10.05
C ALA A 122 5.51 -6.26 -11.34
N ALA A 123 6.72 -5.75 -11.57
CA ALA A 123 7.56 -6.16 -12.70
C ALA A 123 8.05 -7.61 -12.56
N GLU A 124 8.40 -8.04 -11.34
CA GLU A 124 8.79 -9.43 -11.05
C GLU A 124 7.66 -10.43 -11.34
N ASN A 125 6.40 -10.01 -11.19
CA ASN A 125 5.20 -10.81 -11.45
C ASN A 125 4.56 -10.53 -12.81
N GLU A 126 5.33 -9.93 -13.75
CA GLU A 126 4.90 -9.66 -15.14
C GLU A 126 3.63 -8.80 -15.26
N ARG A 127 3.27 -8.04 -14.22
CA ARG A 127 2.10 -7.16 -14.23
C ARG A 127 2.37 -5.84 -14.95
N ILE A 128 3.63 -5.45 -15.05
CA ILE A 128 4.10 -4.26 -15.76
C ILE A 128 5.42 -4.53 -16.48
N PRO A 129 5.76 -3.76 -17.53
CA PRO A 129 7.07 -3.83 -18.13
C PRO A 129 8.19 -3.48 -17.14
N SER A 130 9.30 -4.21 -17.17
CA SER A 130 10.45 -4.00 -16.28
C SER A 130 11.06 -2.59 -16.39
N GLY A 131 10.98 -1.97 -17.58
CA GLY A 131 11.43 -0.60 -17.82
C GLY A 131 10.74 0.44 -16.94
N VAL A 132 9.46 0.24 -16.61
CA VAL A 132 8.67 1.11 -15.73
C VAL A 132 9.25 1.08 -14.31
N ALA A 133 9.44 -0.12 -13.76
CA ALA A 133 10.01 -0.31 -12.43
C ALA A 133 11.46 0.20 -12.34
N PHE A 134 12.25 0.01 -13.40
CA PHE A 134 13.61 0.55 -13.49
C PHE A 134 13.59 2.08 -13.45
N ALA A 135 12.79 2.72 -14.31
CA ALA A 135 12.69 4.18 -14.37
C ALA A 135 12.29 4.77 -13.00
N ILE A 136 11.27 4.22 -12.36
CA ILE A 136 10.81 4.64 -11.03
C ILE A 136 11.90 4.50 -9.96
N SER A 137 12.71 3.44 -10.04
CA SER A 137 13.80 3.18 -9.08
C SER A 137 14.90 4.24 -9.16
N THR A 138 15.05 4.95 -10.28
CA THR A 138 16.06 6.00 -10.47
C THR A 138 15.80 7.27 -9.64
N VAL A 139 14.57 7.48 -9.15
CA VAL A 139 14.25 8.68 -8.35
C VAL A 139 15.06 8.67 -7.07
N GLU A 140 15.90 9.67 -6.82
CA GLU A 140 16.64 9.73 -5.55
C GLU A 140 15.75 10.04 -4.35
N ASN A 141 16.16 9.54 -3.18
CA ASN A 141 15.58 9.92 -1.90
C ASN A 141 15.95 11.37 -1.53
N LEU A 142 15.11 12.00 -0.72
CA LEU A 142 15.39 13.34 -0.17
C LEU A 142 16.61 13.30 0.76
N LYS A 143 17.58 14.17 0.48
CA LYS A 143 18.81 14.33 1.27
C LYS A 143 18.58 15.33 2.40
N LYS A 144 19.21 15.09 3.54
CA LYS A 144 19.06 15.93 4.74
C LYS A 144 19.41 17.39 4.43
N GLY A 145 18.53 18.32 4.78
CA GLY A 145 18.73 19.76 4.54
C GLY A 145 18.81 20.16 3.07
N ARG A 146 18.33 19.32 2.14
CA ARG A 146 18.29 19.61 0.69
C ARG A 146 16.87 19.53 0.11
N SER A 147 15.87 19.73 0.95
CA SER A 147 14.46 19.73 0.59
C SER A 147 13.66 20.53 1.61
N GLU A 148 12.44 20.93 1.26
CA GLU A 148 11.50 21.63 2.15
C GLU A 148 10.80 20.70 3.16
N ALA A 149 11.00 19.39 3.03
CA ALA A 149 10.48 18.40 3.97
C ALA A 149 10.92 18.69 5.42
N ARG A 150 9.99 18.59 6.37
CA ARG A 150 10.27 18.75 7.81
C ARG A 150 11.36 17.78 8.26
N GLU A 151 12.34 18.28 9.01
CA GLU A 151 13.33 17.45 9.70
C GLU A 151 12.88 17.16 11.14
N THR A 152 13.15 15.96 11.64
CA THR A 152 12.87 15.57 13.04
C THR A 152 14.18 15.35 13.79
N PRO A 153 14.24 15.67 15.09
CA PRO A 153 15.43 15.37 15.90
C PRO A 153 15.71 13.86 15.90
N PRO A 154 16.98 13.44 15.99
CA PRO A 154 17.32 12.03 16.13
C PRO A 154 16.64 11.40 17.34
N VAL A 155 16.16 10.17 17.18
CA VAL A 155 15.68 9.36 18.32
C VAL A 155 16.86 9.10 19.25
N LYS A 156 16.79 9.62 20.48
CA LYS A 156 17.84 9.41 21.48
C LYS A 156 17.67 8.03 22.13
N PRO A 157 18.77 7.34 22.50
CA PRO A 157 18.69 6.13 23.30
C PRO A 157 17.91 6.39 24.59
N VAL A 158 17.06 5.43 24.97
CA VAL A 158 16.39 5.45 26.27
C VAL A 158 17.44 5.31 27.38
N SER A 159 17.20 5.93 28.54
CA SER A 159 18.14 5.88 29.66
C SER A 159 18.30 4.45 30.16
N ARG A 160 19.51 4.06 30.57
CA ARG A 160 19.80 2.69 31.04
C ARG A 160 18.90 2.23 32.19
N LEU A 161 18.51 3.16 33.07
CA LEU A 161 17.60 2.90 34.18
C LEU A 161 16.20 2.45 33.72
N SER A 162 15.75 2.93 32.56
CA SER A 162 14.44 2.56 32.00
C SER A 162 14.41 1.17 31.32
N ILE A 163 15.58 0.57 31.05
CA ILE A 163 15.66 -0.77 30.45
C ILE A 163 15.57 -1.84 31.54
N LEU A 164 16.08 -1.56 32.75
CA LEU A 164 16.18 -2.51 33.86
C LEU A 164 14.83 -2.99 34.42
N HIS A 165 13.74 -2.23 34.24
CA HIS A 165 12.40 -2.61 34.70
C HIS A 165 11.58 -3.40 33.67
N LEU A 166 12.10 -3.59 32.44
CA LEU A 166 11.46 -4.38 31.37
C LEU A 166 12.03 -5.80 31.23
N THR A 167 13.04 -6.15 32.01
CA THR A 167 13.73 -7.46 32.00
C THR A 167 13.39 -8.33 33.22
N ARG A 168 12.15 -8.26 33.75
CA ARG A 168 11.66 -9.18 34.79
C ARG A 168 10.57 -10.08 34.26
#